data_AF-A0A836KZR6-F1
#
_entry.id   AF-A0A836KZR6-F1
#
_cell.length_a   1.000
_cell.length_b   1.000
_cell.length_c   1.000
_cell.angle_alpha   90.00
_cell.angle_beta   90.00
_cell.angle_gamma   90.00
#
_symmetry.space_group_name_H-M   'P 1'
#
loop_
_entity.id
_entity.type
_entity.pdbx_description
1 polymer ?
#
loop_
_entity_poly.entity_id
_entity_poly.type
_entity_poly.pdbx_seq_one_letter_code
_entity_poly.pdbx_strand_id
1 'polypeptide(L)'
;MAAIDYLFYAGLLLLAHAVYMAYSIREQLQAAHHSRGYIPVATIGGYSVSTTAMMVPITIEVLAGSLLGIVGFAYRHKMQDARMCDVTQYLRYDNQMNSGVGFIHFNHRGTVACKTDELKDDQKPISQKKKE
;
A
#
# COMPACT_ATOMS: atom_id res chain seq x y z
N MET A 1 5.09 -1.01 10.27
CA MET A 1 4.30 -1.58 9.15
C MET A 1 4.41 -0.78 7.86
N ALA A 2 4.55 0.56 7.88
CA ALA A 2 4.63 1.37 6.64
C ALA A 2 5.85 1.10 5.72
N ALA A 3 7.00 0.68 6.27
CA ALA A 3 8.21 0.43 5.47
C ALA A 3 8.06 -0.73 4.47
N ILE A 4 7.19 -1.69 4.77
CA ILE A 4 7.00 -2.91 3.95
C ILE A 4 6.19 -2.58 2.69
N ASP A 5 5.25 -1.63 2.78
CA ASP A 5 4.46 -1.16 1.64
C ASP A 5 5.32 -0.51 0.54
N TYR A 6 6.48 0.04 0.92
CA TYR A 6 7.42 0.64 -0.02
C TYR A 6 8.38 -0.36 -0.66
N LEU A 7 8.48 -1.61 -0.17
CA LEU A 7 9.41 -2.60 -0.71
C LEU A 7 9.12 -2.95 -2.16
N PHE A 8 7.83 -3.01 -2.54
CA PHE A 8 7.43 -3.24 -3.92
C PHE A 8 7.91 -2.11 -4.85
N TYR A 9 7.71 -0.85 -4.45
CA TYR A 9 8.13 0.31 -5.22
C TYR A 9 9.66 0.43 -5.28
N ALA A 10 10.35 0.13 -4.18
CA ALA A 10 11.80 0.06 -4.15
C ALA A 10 12.34 -1.02 -5.11
N GLY A 11 11.73 -2.20 -5.14
CA GLY A 11 12.07 -3.27 -6.08
C GLY A 11 11.88 -2.85 -7.55
N LEU A 12 10.78 -2.16 -7.85
CA LEU A 12 10.54 -1.60 -9.20
C LEU A 12 11.57 -0.56 -9.62
N LEU A 13 11.92 0.37 -8.73
CA LEU A 13 12.95 1.39 -9.00
C LEU A 13 14.32 0.74 -9.26
N LEU A 14 14.66 -0.27 -8.46
CA LEU A 14 15.92 -1.00 -8.58
C LEU A 14 15.97 -1.81 -9.89
N LEU A 15 14.86 -2.44 -10.29
CA LEU A 15 14.73 -3.07 -11.61
C LEU A 15 14.87 -2.07 -12.76
N ALA A 16 14.23 -0.91 -12.68
CA ALA A 16 14.33 0.12 -13.71
C ALA A 16 15.78 0.64 -13.84
N HIS A 17 16.47 0.83 -12.72
CA HIS A 17 17.88 1.20 -12.70
C HIS A 17 18.75 0.12 -13.35
N ALA A 18 18.56 -1.16 -13.01
CA ALA A 18 19.30 -2.25 -13.61
C ALA A 18 19.08 -2.37 -15.13
N VAL A 19 17.85 -2.15 -15.61
CA VAL A 19 17.53 -2.12 -17.05
C VAL A 19 18.24 -0.97 -17.75
N TYR A 20 18.21 0.22 -17.15
CA TYR A 20 18.93 1.38 -17.68
C TYR A 20 20.45 1.10 -17.77
N MET A 21 21.04 0.53 -16.73
CA MET A 21 22.45 0.15 -16.71
C MET A 21 22.77 -0.88 -17.80
N ALA A 22 21.96 -1.93 -17.93
CA ALA A 22 22.12 -2.93 -18.98
C ALA A 22 22.04 -2.32 -20.39
N TYR A 23 21.10 -1.40 -20.60
CA TYR A 23 20.96 -0.68 -21.87
C TYR A 23 22.19 0.17 -22.18
N SER A 24 22.67 0.96 -21.21
CA SER A 24 23.84 1.82 -21.38
C SER A 24 25.12 1.04 -21.71
N ILE A 25 25.34 -0.10 -21.06
CA ILE A 25 26.50 -0.97 -21.30
C ILE A 25 26.38 -1.66 -22.66
N ARG A 26 25.17 -2.06 -23.07
CA ARG A 26 24.93 -2.58 -24.42
C ARG A 26 25.31 -1.56 -25.50
N GLU A 27 24.88 -0.31 -25.36
CA GLU A 27 25.24 0.76 -26.30
C GLU A 27 26.75 0.98 -26.34
N GLN A 28 27.43 0.96 -25.17
CA GLN A 28 28.89 1.06 -25.11
C GLN A 28 29.60 -0.10 -25.82
N LEU A 29 29.17 -1.34 -25.58
CA LEU A 29 29.69 -2.53 -26.25
C LEU A 29 29.46 -2.48 -27.77
N GLN A 30 28.29 -2.01 -28.19
CA GLN A 30 27.96 -1.85 -29.60
C GLN A 30 28.80 -0.75 -30.26
N ALA A 31 29.00 0.38 -29.59
CA ALA A 31 29.89 1.45 -30.07
C ALA A 31 31.33 0.95 -30.20
N ALA A 32 31.83 0.22 -29.21
CA ALA A 32 33.17 -0.39 -29.20
C ALA A 32 33.39 -1.33 -30.39
N HIS A 33 32.39 -2.15 -30.71
CA HIS A 33 32.47 -3.09 -31.83
C HIS A 33 32.55 -2.39 -33.20
N HIS A 34 31.93 -1.21 -33.33
CA HIS A 34 31.99 -0.40 -34.55
C HIS A 34 33.24 0.50 -34.61
N SER A 35 33.75 0.98 -33.47
CA SER A 35 34.99 1.73 -33.38
C SER A 35 36.17 0.77 -33.19
N ARG A 36 36.83 0.35 -34.28
CA ARG A 36 37.94 -0.63 -34.33
C ARG A 36 39.21 -0.26 -33.51
N GLY A 37 39.12 0.00 -32.20
CA GLY A 37 40.30 0.28 -31.39
C GLY A 37 40.10 0.67 -29.93
N TYR A 38 38.89 0.97 -29.46
CA TYR A 38 38.68 1.38 -28.06
C TYR A 38 37.74 0.44 -27.33
N ILE A 39 38.24 -0.21 -26.27
CA ILE A 39 37.43 -0.98 -25.34
C ILE A 39 36.92 0.01 -24.28
N PRO A 40 35.61 0.33 -24.23
CA PRO A 40 35.07 1.25 -23.25
C PRO A 40 35.22 0.65 -21.86
N VAL A 41 35.69 1.49 -20.95
CA VAL A 41 35.84 1.16 -19.54
C VAL A 41 34.78 1.93 -18.78
N ALA A 42 33.97 1.23 -18.01
CA ALA A 42 32.92 1.84 -17.22
C ALA A 42 33.48 2.23 -15.84
N THR A 43 33.25 3.46 -15.43
CA THR A 43 33.78 4.00 -14.17
C THR A 43 32.77 3.82 -13.06
N ILE A 44 33.09 3.02 -12.05
CA ILE A 44 32.28 2.88 -10.81
C ILE A 44 33.13 3.33 -9.64
N GLY A 45 32.67 4.35 -8.91
CA GLY A 45 33.34 4.83 -7.70
C GLY A 45 34.78 5.30 -7.90
N GLY A 46 35.12 5.77 -9.12
CA GLY A 46 36.48 6.19 -9.49
C GLY A 46 37.39 5.05 -10.00
N TYR A 47 36.92 3.80 -9.99
CA TYR A 47 37.64 2.67 -10.55
C TYR A 47 37.16 2.36 -11.96
N SER A 48 38.14 2.18 -12.85
CA SER A 48 37.91 1.84 -14.25
C SER A 48 37.73 0.33 -14.36
N VAL A 49 36.50 -0.13 -14.57
CA VAL A 49 36.16 -1.57 -14.65
C VAL A 49 35.79 -1.93 -16.08
N SER A 50 36.27 -3.09 -16.55
CA SER A 50 35.90 -3.62 -17.86
C SER A 50 34.37 -3.73 -17.98
N THR A 51 33.82 -3.36 -19.14
CA THR A 51 32.38 -3.45 -19.43
C THR A 51 31.83 -4.87 -19.27
N THR A 52 32.64 -5.90 -19.54
CA THR A 52 32.24 -7.30 -19.30
C THR A 52 32.08 -7.63 -17.82
N ALA A 53 32.92 -7.04 -16.96
CA ALA A 53 32.83 -7.25 -15.52
C ALA A 53 31.60 -6.55 -14.91
N MET A 54 31.01 -5.57 -15.60
CA MET A 54 29.75 -4.94 -15.19
C MET A 54 28.53 -5.86 -15.29
N MET A 55 28.62 -7.00 -16.00
CA MET A 55 27.50 -7.96 -16.03
C MET A 55 27.18 -8.53 -14.65
N VAL A 56 28.20 -8.73 -13.79
CA VAL A 56 28.02 -9.29 -12.45
C VAL A 56 27.21 -8.37 -11.53
N PRO A 57 27.55 -7.08 -11.34
CA PRO A 57 26.74 -6.20 -10.50
C PRO A 57 25.33 -6.01 -11.05
N ILE A 58 25.15 -5.90 -12.37
CA ILE A 58 23.81 -5.77 -12.98
C ILE A 58 22.95 -7.01 -12.70
N THR A 59 23.50 -8.21 -12.84
CA THR A 59 22.76 -9.44 -12.56
C THR A 59 22.36 -9.57 -11.10
N ILE A 60 23.26 -9.20 -10.18
CA ILE A 60 22.94 -9.12 -8.74
C ILE A 60 21.81 -8.11 -8.49
N GLU A 61 21.87 -6.96 -9.15
CA GLU A 61 20.88 -5.90 -9.00
C GLU A 61 19.49 -6.34 -9.52
N VAL A 62 19.42 -7.00 -10.68
CA VAL A 62 18.16 -7.59 -11.20
C VAL A 62 17.60 -8.64 -10.25
N LEU A 63 18.45 -9.52 -9.70
CA LEU A 63 18.03 -10.53 -8.73
C LEU A 63 17.49 -9.90 -7.45
N ALA A 64 18.17 -8.89 -6.91
CA ALA A 64 17.71 -8.18 -5.73
C ALA A 64 16.37 -7.45 -5.98
N GLY A 65 16.24 -6.75 -7.11
CA GLY A 65 15.04 -6.00 -7.47
C GLY A 65 13.83 -6.91 -7.69
N SER A 66 14.03 -8.05 -8.35
CA SER A 66 12.98 -9.06 -8.54
C SER A 66 12.53 -9.70 -7.24
N LEU A 67 13.47 -10.09 -6.36
CA LEU A 67 13.15 -10.63 -5.03
C LEU A 67 12.36 -9.62 -4.19
N LEU A 68 12.80 -8.36 -4.13
CA LEU A 68 12.09 -7.30 -3.40
C LEU A 68 10.70 -7.03 -3.98
N GLY A 69 10.57 -7.04 -5.30
CA GLY A 69 9.28 -6.90 -5.98
C GLY A 69 8.31 -8.04 -5.63
N ILE A 70 8.76 -9.29 -5.68
CA ILE A 70 7.94 -10.47 -5.35
C ILE A 70 7.52 -10.44 -3.88
N VAL A 71 8.47 -10.21 -2.96
CA VAL A 71 8.20 -10.18 -1.51
C VAL A 71 7.26 -9.03 -1.17
N GLY A 72 7.52 -7.84 -1.71
CA GLY A 72 6.66 -6.67 -1.52
C GLY A 72 5.25 -6.89 -2.05
N PHE A 73 5.10 -7.50 -3.23
CA PHE A 73 3.80 -7.85 -3.79
C PHE A 73 3.05 -8.88 -2.95
N ALA A 74 3.73 -9.97 -2.57
CA ALA A 74 3.14 -11.03 -1.76
C ALA A 74 2.67 -10.51 -0.40
N TYR A 75 3.44 -9.63 0.25
CA TYR A 75 3.07 -9.05 1.54
C TYR A 75 1.88 -8.09 1.45
N ARG A 76 1.74 -7.39 0.31
CA ARG A 76 0.63 -6.46 0.09
C ARG A 76 -0.69 -7.18 -0.18
N HIS A 77 -0.62 -8.42 -0.65
CA HIS A 77 -1.80 -9.21 -0.96
C HIS A 77 -2.45 -9.73 0.32
N LYS A 78 -3.53 -9.08 0.76
CA LYS A 78 -4.38 -9.63 1.81
C LYS A 78 -5.19 -10.78 1.22
N MET A 79 -4.93 -12.00 1.67
CA MET A 79 -5.82 -13.13 1.41
C MET A 79 -7.15 -12.84 2.09
N GLN A 80 -8.24 -12.93 1.35
CA GLN A 80 -9.58 -12.86 1.93
C GLN A 80 -9.92 -14.20 2.56
N ASP A 81 -10.64 -14.18 3.68
CA ASP A 81 -11.06 -15.40 4.36
C ASP A 81 -11.96 -16.24 3.45
N ALA A 82 -11.64 -17.53 3.32
CA ALA A 82 -12.30 -18.43 2.37
C ALA A 82 -13.71 -18.86 2.81
N ARG A 83 -14.09 -18.64 4.08
CA ARG A 83 -15.39 -19.04 4.62
C ARG A 83 -16.21 -17.84 5.04
N MET A 84 -17.41 -17.73 4.48
CA MET A 84 -18.40 -16.75 4.94
C MET A 84 -18.69 -16.88 6.44
N CYS A 85 -18.64 -18.09 7.00
CA CYS A 85 -18.88 -18.32 8.44
C CYS A 85 -17.94 -17.50 9.33
N ASP A 86 -16.67 -17.35 8.94
CA ASP A 86 -15.64 -16.62 9.71
C ASP A 86 -15.89 -15.10 9.66
N VAL A 87 -16.38 -14.60 8.52
CA VAL A 87 -16.80 -13.20 8.36
C VAL A 87 -18.09 -12.91 9.15
N THR A 88 -19.00 -13.89 9.23
CA THR A 88 -20.30 -13.74 9.92
C THR A 88 -20.25 -13.99 11.41
N GLN A 89 -19.19 -14.59 11.96
CA GLN A 89 -19.09 -14.87 13.39
C GLN A 89 -19.13 -13.59 14.25
N TYR A 90 -18.64 -12.47 13.71
CA TYR A 90 -18.64 -11.17 14.38
C TYR A 90 -19.88 -10.33 14.09
N LEU A 91 -20.73 -10.78 13.15
CA LEU A 91 -21.97 -10.10 12.82
C LEU A 91 -23.05 -10.53 13.82
N ARG A 92 -23.36 -9.63 14.76
CA ARG A 92 -24.50 -9.81 15.65
C ARG A 92 -25.80 -9.69 14.85
N TYR A 93 -26.76 -10.56 15.17
CA TYR A 93 -28.10 -10.54 14.62
C TYR A 93 -28.73 -9.14 14.61
N ASP A 94 -28.52 -8.36 15.68
CA ASP A 94 -29.02 -6.99 15.81
C ASP A 94 -28.49 -6.03 14.73
N ASN A 95 -27.26 -6.20 14.26
CA ASN A 95 -26.66 -5.29 13.27
C ASN A 95 -27.15 -5.54 11.84
N GLN A 96 -27.41 -6.78 11.46
CA GLN A 96 -27.80 -7.12 10.08
C GLN A 96 -29.29 -7.43 9.91
N MET A 97 -29.89 -8.12 10.89
CA MET A 97 -31.22 -8.68 10.73
C MET A 97 -32.30 -7.80 11.38
N ASN A 98 -31.93 -6.98 12.36
CA ASN A 98 -32.85 -6.07 13.05
C ASN A 98 -32.83 -4.63 12.51
N SER A 99 -31.80 -4.24 11.75
CA SER A 99 -31.70 -2.90 11.17
C SER A 99 -32.52 -2.74 9.88
N GLY A 100 -33.02 -3.84 9.30
CA GLY A 100 -33.98 -3.88 8.20
C GLY A 100 -33.79 -2.71 7.25
N VAL A 101 -32.65 -2.63 6.56
CA VAL A 101 -32.29 -1.50 5.71
C VAL A 101 -33.35 -1.40 4.59
N GLY A 102 -34.38 -0.57 4.80
CA GLY A 102 -35.58 -0.47 3.97
C GLY A 102 -36.94 -0.49 4.72
N PHE A 103 -37.00 -0.96 5.97
CA PHE A 103 -38.23 -1.08 6.79
C PHE A 103 -38.09 -0.44 8.19
N ILE A 104 -37.53 0.77 8.25
CA ILE A 104 -37.38 1.50 9.50
C ILE A 104 -38.76 1.95 10.01
N HIS A 105 -39.21 1.39 11.14
CA HIS A 105 -40.46 1.78 11.78
C HIS A 105 -40.21 2.90 12.80
N PHE A 106 -40.63 4.12 12.47
CA PHE A 106 -40.48 5.29 13.34
C PHE A 106 -41.46 5.32 14.52
N ASN A 107 -42.40 4.38 14.60
CA ASN A 107 -43.33 4.24 15.72
C ASN A 107 -42.83 3.21 16.73
N HIS A 108 -41.76 3.53 17.45
CA HIS A 108 -41.18 2.68 18.49
C HIS A 108 -41.04 3.48 19.79
N ARG A 109 -40.84 2.77 20.93
CA ARG A 109 -40.78 3.38 22.27
C ARG A 109 -39.70 4.48 22.41
N GLY A 110 -38.63 4.41 21.62
CA GLY A 110 -37.58 5.43 21.56
C GLY A 110 -38.08 6.80 21.06
N THR A 111 -39.05 6.83 20.15
CA THR A 111 -39.62 8.07 19.60
C THR A 111 -40.34 8.90 20.65
N VAL A 112 -41.00 8.25 21.62
CA VAL A 112 -41.65 8.93 22.73
C VAL A 112 -40.63 9.34 23.78
N ALA A 113 -39.66 8.47 24.11
CA ALA A 113 -38.63 8.77 25.10
C ALA A 113 -37.76 9.99 24.70
N CYS A 114 -37.28 10.07 23.46
CA CYS A 114 -36.49 11.21 23.01
C CYS A 114 -37.28 12.53 22.98
N LYS A 115 -38.55 12.51 22.53
CA LYS A 115 -39.41 13.71 22.56
C LYS A 115 -39.68 14.22 23.96
N THR A 116 -39.78 13.32 24.94
CA THR A 116 -40.09 13.70 26.32
C THR A 116 -38.88 14.32 27.03
N ASP A 117 -37.65 13.91 26.65
CA ASP A 117 -36.42 14.53 27.17
C ASP A 117 -36.14 15.89 26.53
N GLU A 118 -36.40 16.07 25.22
CA GLU A 118 -36.31 17.39 24.57
C GLU A 118 -37.33 18.38 25.17
N LEU A 119 -38.56 17.94 25.43
CA LEU A 119 -39.59 18.76 26.08
C LEU A 119 -39.31 19.07 27.56
N LYS A 120 -38.48 18.26 28.24
CA LYS A 120 -38.08 18.51 29.64
C LYS A 120 -36.96 19.54 29.76
N ASP A 121 -36.09 19.67 28.76
CA ASP A 121 -35.04 20.70 28.77
C ASP A 121 -35.55 22.07 28.32
N ASP A 122 -36.56 22.14 27.46
CA ASP A 122 -37.23 23.40 27.07
C ASP A 122 -38.18 23.96 28.17
N GLN A 123 -38.54 23.15 29.18
CA GLN A 123 -39.37 23.56 30.31
C GLN A 123 -38.59 23.94 31.58
N LYS A 124 -37.27 24.07 31.53
CA LYS A 124 -36.54 24.69 32.65
C LYS A 124 -36.65 26.22 32.53
N PRO A 125 -37.24 26.91 33.52
CA PRO A 125 -37.19 28.37 33.53
C PRO A 125 -35.74 28.83 33.52
N ILE A 126 -35.45 29.84 32.70
CA ILE A 126 -34.16 30.53 32.51
C ILE A 126 -33.52 31.08 33.81
N SER A 127 -34.12 30.85 34.98
CA SER A 127 -33.67 31.36 36.27
C SER A 127 -32.64 30.50 37.01
N GLN A 128 -32.23 29.32 36.51
CA GLN A 128 -31.20 28.49 37.17
C GLN A 128 -29.86 28.36 36.40
N LYS A 129 -29.65 29.14 35.34
CA LYS A 129 -28.32 29.24 34.69
C LYS A 129 -27.47 30.36 35.35
N LYS A 130 -27.25 30.30 36.66
CA LYS A 130 -26.16 31.05 37.32
C LYS A 130 -25.79 30.44 38.67
N LYS A 131 -24.48 30.13 38.81
CA LYS A 131 -23.75 29.48 39.92
C LYS A 131 -23.90 27.96 39.88
N GLU A 132 -22.84 27.16 39.71
CA GLU A 132 -21.37 27.35 39.81
C GLU A 132 -20.66 26.72 38.60
#